data_AF-A0A7K4CXW5-F1
#
_entry.id   AF-A0A7K4CXW5-F1
#
_cell.length_a   1.000
_cell.length_b   1.000
_cell.length_c   1.000
_cell.angle_alpha   90.00
_cell.angle_beta   90.00
_cell.angle_gamma   90.00
#
_symmetry.space_group_name_H-M   'P 1'
#
loop_
_entity.id
_entity.type
_entity.pdbx_description
1 polymer ?
#
loop_
_entity_poly.entity_id
_entity_poly.type
_entity_poly.pdbx_seq_one_letter_code
_entity_poly.pdbx_strand_id
1 'polypeptide(L)'
;MALTKSLGAIMIIPMALEYLRQRRYSLKKLQWNVIFLGLYPAGLGLYMLYNHAITGDFIAFAHYQQSVWGFSIDKLGEVIIKCFMFQDAGIIIIIAVAAIAIAFAKRWMDLPRFAACLVLLVTPFVGGITASGPRYMLVAFPIFLLMGERIHVGWKVYAVFVPVQLFLMFTWALRMPVII
;
A
#
# COMPACT_ATOMS: atom_id res chain seq x y z
N MET A 1 4.06 9.33 -12.22
CA MET A 1 4.48 8.07 -11.53
C MET A 1 3.31 7.15 -11.13
N ALA A 2 2.04 7.51 -11.36
CA ALA A 2 0.90 6.65 -11.00
C ALA A 2 0.74 5.43 -11.93
N LEU A 3 1.12 5.56 -13.21
CA LEU A 3 0.93 4.51 -14.22
C LEU A 3 2.00 3.39 -14.18
N THR A 4 3.15 3.65 -13.57
CA THR A 4 4.30 2.74 -13.55
C THR A 4 4.50 2.01 -12.22
N LYS A 5 3.60 2.22 -11.24
CA LYS A 5 3.63 1.49 -9.97
C LYS A 5 2.50 0.47 -9.95
N SER A 6 2.87 -0.82 -10.01
CA SER A 6 2.00 -2.00 -9.85
C SER A 6 1.06 -1.93 -8.64
N LEU A 7 1.47 -1.15 -7.64
CA LEU A 7 0.75 -0.75 -6.44
C LEU A 7 -0.71 -0.30 -6.68
N GLY A 8 -0.97 0.50 -7.72
CA GLY A 8 -2.33 0.95 -8.01
C GLY A 8 -3.24 -0.19 -8.49
N ALA A 9 -2.68 -1.24 -9.11
CA ALA A 9 -3.43 -2.41 -9.54
C ALA A 9 -3.92 -3.23 -8.34
N ILE A 10 -3.06 -3.34 -7.31
CA ILE A 10 -3.40 -4.05 -6.06
C ILE A 10 -4.50 -3.28 -5.28
N MET A 11 -4.50 -1.95 -5.34
CA MET A 11 -5.51 -1.10 -4.69
C MET A 11 -6.91 -1.21 -5.30
N ILE A 12 -7.05 -1.77 -6.51
CA ILE A 12 -8.38 -2.03 -7.09
C ILE A 12 -9.17 -3.01 -6.22
N ILE A 13 -8.51 -4.00 -5.61
CA ILE A 13 -9.16 -5.04 -4.81
C ILE A 13 -9.93 -4.43 -3.62
N PRO A 14 -9.32 -3.66 -2.71
CA PRO A 14 -10.05 -3.07 -1.60
C PRO A 14 -11.11 -2.06 -2.08
N MET A 15 -10.86 -1.32 -3.16
CA MET A 15 -11.86 -0.40 -3.72
C MET A 15 -13.08 -1.13 -4.29
N ALA A 16 -12.89 -2.24 -4.98
CA ALA A 16 -13.97 -3.07 -5.50
C ALA A 16 -14.78 -3.69 -4.36
N LEU A 17 -14.11 -4.20 -3.31
CA LEU A 17 -14.77 -4.73 -2.12
C LEU A 17 -15.57 -3.65 -1.38
N GLU A 18 -15.03 -2.44 -1.27
CA GLU A 18 -15.72 -1.30 -0.64
C GLU A 18 -16.94 -0.87 -1.45
N TYR A 19 -16.84 -0.84 -2.78
CA TYR A 19 -17.97 -0.58 -3.66
C TYR A 19 -19.08 -1.62 -3.52
N LEU A 20 -18.72 -2.92 -3.43
CA LEU A 20 -19.68 -3.99 -3.19
C LEU A 20 -20.33 -3.87 -1.81
N ARG A 21 -19.57 -3.48 -0.78
CA ARG A 21 -20.09 -3.25 0.58
C ARG A 21 -21.17 -2.15 0.58
N GLN A 22 -20.92 -1.02 -0.08
CA GLN A 22 -21.91 0.07 -0.19
C GLN A 22 -23.23 -0.38 -0.85
N ARG A 23 -23.18 -1.42 -1.68
CA ARG A 23 -24.36 -2.00 -2.36
C ARG A 23 -24.92 -3.25 -1.67
N ARG A 24 -24.51 -3.52 -0.42
CA ARG A 24 -24.88 -4.73 0.34
C ARG A 24 -24.60 -6.03 -0.43
N TYR A 25 -23.50 -6.07 -1.16
CA TYR A 25 -23.06 -7.21 -1.98
C TYR A 25 -24.07 -7.67 -3.05
N SER A 26 -25.01 -6.80 -3.45
CA SER A 26 -25.99 -7.13 -4.49
C SER A 26 -25.45 -6.78 -5.89
N LEU A 27 -25.08 -7.81 -6.66
CA LEU A 27 -24.62 -7.67 -8.05
C LEU A 27 -25.69 -7.09 -8.98
N LYS A 28 -26.98 -7.16 -8.61
CA LYS A 28 -28.09 -6.61 -9.41
C LYS A 28 -28.21 -5.08 -9.31
N LYS A 29 -27.55 -4.45 -8.33
CA LYS A 29 -27.56 -2.99 -8.12
C LYS A 29 -26.31 -2.31 -8.69
N LEU A 30 -25.61 -2.99 -9.61
CA LEU A 30 -24.40 -2.48 -10.24
C LEU A 30 -24.77 -1.30 -11.15
N GLN A 31 -24.42 -0.09 -10.72
CA GLN A 31 -24.57 1.11 -11.55
C GLN A 31 -23.41 1.24 -12.53
N TRP A 32 -23.62 2.00 -13.60
CA TRP A 32 -22.62 2.37 -14.60
C TRP A 32 -21.33 2.98 -14.00
N ASN A 33 -21.37 3.45 -12.75
CA ASN A 33 -20.20 3.92 -12.00
C ASN A 33 -19.10 2.85 -11.82
N VAL A 34 -19.40 1.55 -12.00
CA VAL A 34 -18.36 0.50 -12.06
C VAL A 34 -17.40 0.67 -13.24
N ILE A 35 -17.79 1.37 -14.30
CA ILE A 35 -16.87 1.69 -15.40
C ILE A 35 -15.63 2.42 -14.89
N PHE A 36 -15.76 3.27 -13.87
CA PHE A 36 -14.61 3.98 -13.31
C PHE A 36 -13.60 3.05 -12.63
N LEU A 37 -14.04 1.90 -12.09
CA LEU A 37 -13.13 0.84 -11.62
C LEU A 37 -12.37 0.19 -12.79
N GLY A 38 -13.02 0.07 -13.95
CA GLY A 38 -12.41 -0.42 -15.19
C GLY A 38 -11.49 0.59 -15.90
N LEU A 39 -11.59 1.88 -15.55
CA LEU A 39 -10.73 2.93 -16.13
C LEU A 39 -9.25 2.71 -15.78
N TYR A 40 -8.97 2.15 -14.60
CA TYR A 40 -7.61 1.83 -14.18
C TYR A 40 -6.95 0.73 -15.04
N PRO A 41 -7.53 -0.49 -15.17
CA PRO A 41 -6.95 -1.51 -16.04
C PRO A 41 -6.98 -1.10 -17.51
N ALA A 42 -7.96 -0.30 -17.95
CA ALA A 42 -7.98 0.25 -19.30
C ALA A 42 -6.80 1.21 -19.54
N GLY A 43 -6.50 2.11 -18.60
CA GLY A 43 -5.34 3.00 -18.67
C GLY A 43 -4.02 2.23 -18.68
N LEU A 44 -3.92 1.17 -17.86
CA LEU A 44 -2.75 0.27 -17.88
C LEU A 44 -2.61 -0.46 -19.21
N GLY A 45 -3.71 -1.01 -19.75
CA GLY A 45 -3.72 -1.69 -21.04
C GLY A 45 -3.34 -0.77 -22.19
N LEU A 46 -3.83 0.46 -22.19
CA LEU A 46 -3.46 1.47 -23.18
C LEU A 46 -1.96 1.81 -23.08
N TYR A 47 -1.42 1.89 -21.87
CA TYR A 47 0.02 2.10 -21.66
C TYR A 47 0.87 0.91 -22.11
N MET A 48 0.41 -0.32 -21.86
CA MET A 48 1.06 -1.54 -22.35
C MET A 48 1.07 -1.58 -23.89
N LEU A 49 -0.05 -1.22 -24.54
CA LEU A 49 -0.14 -1.11 -25.99
C LEU A 49 0.80 -0.02 -26.54
N TYR A 50 0.86 1.12 -25.88
CA TYR A 50 1.79 2.20 -26.24
C TYR A 50 3.25 1.74 -26.14
N ASN A 51 3.62 1.03 -25.07
CA ASN A 51 4.96 0.47 -24.94
C ASN A 51 5.24 -0.55 -26.05
N HIS A 52 4.30 -1.46 -26.32
CA HIS A 52 4.46 -2.44 -27.39
C HIS A 52 4.65 -1.79 -28.77
N ALA A 53 3.94 -0.69 -29.06
CA ALA A 53 4.09 0.05 -30.30
C ALA A 53 5.49 0.67 -30.48
N ILE A 54 6.18 1.02 -29.39
CA ILE A 54 7.50 1.67 -29.43
C ILE A 54 8.64 0.66 -29.29
N THR A 55 8.51 -0.30 -28.39
CA THR A 55 9.59 -1.22 -28.01
C THR A 55 9.38 -2.66 -28.48
N GLY A 56 8.20 -2.99 -28.99
CA GLY A 56 7.81 -4.38 -29.29
C GLY A 56 7.43 -5.20 -28.05
N ASP A 57 7.45 -4.62 -26.85
CA ASP A 57 7.21 -5.32 -25.58
C ASP A 57 6.16 -4.60 -24.72
N PHE A 58 5.07 -5.31 -24.39
CA PHE A 58 3.97 -4.80 -23.56
C PHE A 58 4.41 -4.42 -22.13
N ILE A 59 5.46 -5.08 -21.61
CA ILE A 59 5.91 -4.93 -20.22
C ILE A 59 7.31 -4.30 -20.16
N ALA A 60 7.70 -3.56 -21.21
CA ALA A 60 9.00 -2.90 -21.30
C ALA A 60 9.32 -2.02 -20.07
N PHE A 61 8.31 -1.40 -19.46
CA PHE A 61 8.47 -0.61 -18.25
C PHE A 61 8.96 -1.43 -17.05
N ALA A 62 8.54 -2.69 -16.91
CA ALA A 62 8.96 -3.56 -15.82
C ALA A 62 10.39 -4.06 -16.04
N HIS A 63 10.73 -4.46 -17.28
CA HIS A 63 12.10 -4.82 -17.65
C HIS A 63 13.08 -3.65 -17.45
N TYR A 64 12.66 -2.43 -17.78
CA TYR A 64 13.47 -1.24 -17.53
C TYR A 64 13.65 -0.95 -16.03
N GLN A 65 12.60 -1.10 -15.22
CA GLN A 65 12.70 -0.98 -13.76
C GLN A 65 13.64 -2.04 -13.16
N GLN A 66 13.60 -3.28 -13.66
CA GLN A 66 14.48 -4.34 -13.21
C GLN A 66 15.95 -4.06 -13.59
N SER A 67 16.22 -3.63 -14.82
CA SER A 67 17.57 -3.38 -15.31
C SER A 67 18.23 -2.14 -14.69
N VAL A 68 17.48 -1.06 -14.46
CA VAL A 68 18.04 0.21 -13.98
C VAL A 68 18.01 0.32 -12.45
N TRP A 69 17.00 -0.24 -11.79
CA TRP A 69 16.80 -0.08 -10.34
C TRP A 69 16.94 -1.41 -9.58
N GLY A 70 17.22 -2.52 -10.27
CA GLY A 70 17.41 -3.83 -9.65
C GLY A 70 16.14 -4.42 -9.05
N PHE A 71 14.94 -3.94 -9.42
CA PHE A 71 13.69 -4.53 -8.94
C PHE A 71 13.51 -5.93 -9.49
N SER A 72 13.70 -6.94 -8.66
CA SER A 72 13.07 -8.24 -8.86
C SER A 72 11.66 -8.18 -8.29
N ILE A 73 10.68 -8.73 -9.03
CA ILE A 73 9.44 -9.19 -8.39
C ILE A 73 9.84 -10.38 -7.54
N ASP A 74 10.27 -10.10 -6.31
CA ASP A 74 10.64 -11.13 -5.36
C ASP A 74 9.43 -12.04 -5.17
N LYS A 75 9.67 -13.35 -5.21
CA LYS A 75 8.61 -14.32 -4.88
C LYS A 75 8.12 -14.01 -3.47
N LEU A 76 6.84 -14.25 -3.22
CA LEU A 76 6.20 -13.97 -1.92
C LEU A 76 6.97 -14.62 -0.75
N GLY A 77 7.62 -15.77 -0.97
CA GLY A 77 8.50 -16.41 0.00
C GLY A 77 9.84 -15.69 0.24
N GLU A 78 10.45 -15.12 -0.81
CA GLU A 78 11.69 -14.32 -0.68
C GLU A 78 11.43 -13.00 0.05
N VAL A 79 10.26 -12.40 -0.17
CA VAL A 79 9.79 -11.24 0.60
C VAL A 79 9.73 -11.57 2.09
N ILE A 80 9.16 -12.71 2.47
CA ILE A 80 9.07 -13.14 3.87
C ILE A 80 10.47 -13.30 4.47
N ILE A 81 11.38 -13.95 3.75
CA ILE A 81 12.77 -14.15 4.22
C ILE A 81 13.49 -12.80 4.38
N LYS A 82 13.34 -11.88 3.42
CA LYS A 82 13.90 -10.52 3.52
C LYS A 82 13.31 -9.76 4.71
N CYS A 83 12.00 -9.87 4.97
CA CYS A 83 11.37 -9.28 6.17
C CYS A 83 12.00 -9.80 7.47
N PHE A 84 12.35 -11.09 7.55
CA PHE A 84 13.04 -11.65 8.72
C PHE A 84 14.51 -11.22 8.81
N MET A 85 15.18 -10.95 7.68
CA MET A 85 16.55 -10.43 7.67
C MET A 85 16.66 -8.98 8.16
N PHE A 86 15.64 -8.15 7.93
CA PHE A 86 15.54 -6.81 8.52
C PHE A 86 14.95 -6.90 9.93
N GLN A 87 15.77 -7.28 10.93
CA GLN A 87 15.34 -7.66 12.28
C GLN A 87 14.33 -6.68 12.94
N ASP A 88 14.55 -5.37 12.84
CA ASP A 88 13.66 -4.38 13.47
C ASP A 88 12.33 -4.19 12.72
N ALA A 89 12.35 -4.23 11.38
CA ALA A 89 11.17 -4.05 10.56
C ALA A 89 10.29 -5.32 10.53
N GLY A 90 10.92 -6.50 10.52
CA GLY A 90 10.27 -7.81 10.53
C GLY A 90 9.29 -7.97 11.69
N ILE A 91 9.74 -7.62 12.90
CA ILE A 91 8.93 -7.73 14.12
C ILE A 91 7.71 -6.81 14.04
N ILE A 92 7.88 -5.56 13.61
CA ILE A 92 6.78 -4.60 13.47
C ILE A 92 5.73 -5.10 12.48
N ILE A 93 6.15 -5.71 11.36
CA ILE A 93 5.23 -6.27 10.36
C ILE A 93 4.47 -7.46 10.94
N ILE A 94 5.14 -8.37 11.64
CA ILE A 94 4.50 -9.53 12.27
C ILE A 94 3.46 -9.05 13.29
N ILE A 95 3.81 -8.06 14.12
CA ILE A 95 2.89 -7.43 15.07
C ILE A 95 1.70 -6.79 14.34
N ALA A 96 1.95 -6.07 13.24
CA ALA A 96 0.90 -5.43 12.46
C ALA A 96 -0.04 -6.46 11.81
N VAL A 97 0.50 -7.53 11.21
CA VAL A 97 -0.28 -8.64 10.64
C VAL A 97 -1.11 -9.32 11.72
N ALA A 98 -0.52 -9.63 12.88
CA ALA A 98 -1.22 -10.22 14.00
C ALA A 98 -2.33 -9.30 14.52
N ALA A 99 -2.08 -8.00 14.66
CA ALA A 99 -3.06 -7.01 15.08
C ALA A 99 -4.24 -6.91 14.10
N ILE A 100 -3.96 -6.86 12.78
CA ILE A 100 -4.99 -6.84 11.73
C ILE A 100 -5.80 -8.14 11.74
N ALA A 101 -5.16 -9.30 11.87
CA ALA A 101 -5.82 -10.60 11.93
C ALA A 101 -6.71 -10.73 13.18
N ILE A 102 -6.23 -10.28 14.35
CA ILE A 102 -7.01 -10.26 15.59
C ILE A 102 -8.19 -9.29 15.48
N ALA A 103 -7.98 -8.10 14.91
CA ALA A 103 -9.05 -7.12 14.70
C ALA A 103 -10.14 -7.69 13.77
N PHE A 104 -9.75 -8.40 12.71
CA PHE A 104 -10.69 -9.08 11.82
C PHE A 104 -11.42 -10.25 12.51
N ALA A 105 -10.69 -11.11 13.24
CA ALA A 105 -11.26 -12.25 13.96
C ALA A 105 -12.27 -11.80 15.04
N LYS A 106 -11.98 -10.70 15.75
CA LYS A 106 -12.89 -10.08 16.72
C LYS A 106 -14.02 -9.26 16.08
N ARG A 107 -14.15 -9.29 14.75
CA ARG A 107 -15.13 -8.51 13.96
C ARG A 107 -15.09 -7.01 14.26
N TRP A 108 -13.92 -6.49 14.60
CA TRP A 108 -13.71 -5.04 14.74
C TRP A 108 -13.57 -4.33 13.39
N MET A 109 -13.44 -5.11 12.32
CA MET A 109 -13.31 -4.64 10.95
C MET A 109 -14.15 -5.45 9.97
N ASP A 110 -14.69 -4.75 8.99
CA ASP A 110 -15.31 -5.36 7.81
C ASP A 110 -14.26 -5.84 6.81
N LEU A 111 -14.66 -6.78 5.94
CA LEU A 111 -13.81 -7.38 4.90
C LEU A 111 -13.08 -6.36 4.00
N PRO A 112 -13.70 -5.24 3.53
CA PRO A 112 -12.98 -4.27 2.71
C PRO A 112 -11.87 -3.54 3.47
N ARG A 113 -12.12 -3.24 4.75
CA ARG A 113 -11.11 -2.62 5.62
C ARG A 113 -9.94 -3.58 5.80
N PHE A 114 -10.21 -4.84 6.08
CA PHE A 114 -9.17 -5.88 6.19
C PHE A 114 -8.33 -6.00 4.93
N ALA A 115 -8.97 -6.08 3.76
CA ALA A 115 -8.29 -6.13 2.48
C ALA A 115 -7.41 -4.89 2.24
N ALA A 116 -7.91 -3.70 2.57
CA ALA A 116 -7.14 -2.45 2.43
C ALA A 116 -5.89 -2.46 3.34
N CYS A 117 -6.04 -2.95 4.59
CA CYS A 117 -4.92 -3.07 5.52
C CYS A 117 -3.83 -3.98 4.99
N LEU A 118 -4.24 -5.14 4.46
CA LEU A 118 -3.33 -6.16 3.97
C LEU A 118 -2.59 -5.69 2.70
N VAL A 119 -3.29 -5.00 1.80
CA VAL A 119 -2.68 -4.38 0.61
C VAL A 119 -1.66 -3.32 1.02
N LEU A 120 -2.00 -2.43 1.94
CA LEU A 120 -1.09 -1.40 2.44
C LEU A 120 0.12 -2.00 3.14
N LEU A 121 -0.05 -3.14 3.81
CA LEU A 121 1.03 -3.86 4.48
C LEU A 121 1.99 -4.55 3.52
N VAL A 122 1.49 -5.16 2.45
CA VAL A 122 2.32 -5.88 1.47
C VAL A 122 3.02 -4.93 0.49
N THR A 123 2.38 -3.81 0.19
CA THR A 123 2.82 -2.79 -0.78
C THR A 123 4.31 -2.41 -0.71
N PRO A 124 4.91 -2.10 0.46
CA PRO A 124 6.29 -1.65 0.54
C PRO A 124 7.30 -2.76 0.22
N PHE A 125 6.88 -4.02 0.29
CA PHE A 125 7.74 -5.18 0.10
C PHE A 125 7.78 -5.64 -1.36
N VAL A 126 6.70 -5.39 -2.11
CA VAL A 126 6.64 -5.67 -3.56
C VAL A 126 7.59 -4.75 -4.35
N GLY A 127 8.09 -3.68 -3.72
CA GLY A 127 8.91 -2.67 -4.36
C GLY A 127 10.39 -2.66 -3.99
N GLY A 128 10.96 -3.68 -3.34
CA GLY A 128 12.42 -3.87 -3.15
C GLY A 128 13.25 -2.74 -2.49
N ILE A 129 12.69 -1.55 -2.25
CA ILE A 129 13.38 -0.36 -1.76
C ILE A 129 13.04 -0.20 -0.28
N THR A 130 13.81 -0.90 0.56
CA THR A 130 13.80 -0.75 2.02
C THR A 130 14.32 0.61 2.50
N ALA A 131 14.98 1.37 1.62
CA ALA A 131 15.53 2.70 1.92
C ALA A 131 14.48 3.80 2.19
N SER A 132 13.19 3.51 2.11
CA SER A 132 12.11 4.49 2.35
C SER A 132 11.25 4.15 3.57
N GLY A 133 11.90 3.98 4.73
CA GLY A 133 11.34 3.77 6.08
C GLY A 133 10.01 4.49 6.39
N PRO A 134 9.85 5.79 6.05
CA PRO A 134 8.61 6.52 6.31
C PRO A 134 7.37 6.00 5.55
N ARG A 135 7.56 5.31 4.41
CA ARG A 135 6.45 4.70 3.66
C ARG A 135 5.91 3.46 4.38
N TYR A 136 6.74 2.81 5.19
CA TYR A 136 6.29 1.70 6.04
C TYR A 136 5.42 2.19 7.21
N MET A 137 5.46 3.48 7.58
CA MET A 137 4.44 4.04 8.50
C MET A 137 3.03 4.03 7.89
N LEU A 138 2.89 4.04 6.55
CA LEU A 138 1.59 3.85 5.90
C LEU A 138 1.05 2.42 6.07
N VAL A 139 1.89 1.44 6.41
CA VAL A 139 1.46 0.09 6.79
C VAL A 139 0.72 0.11 8.13
N ALA A 140 1.08 1.03 9.02
CA ALA A 140 0.40 1.27 10.29
C ALA A 140 -0.82 2.20 10.15
N PHE A 141 -1.01 2.84 8.99
CA PHE A 141 -2.20 3.66 8.68
C PHE A 141 -3.54 3.00 9.03
N PRO A 142 -3.75 1.70 8.76
CA PRO A 142 -5.00 1.07 9.12
C PRO A 142 -5.18 0.87 10.63
N ILE A 143 -4.08 0.68 11.37
CA ILE A 143 -4.11 0.68 12.84
C ILE A 143 -4.52 2.06 13.34
N PHE A 144 -3.99 3.14 12.74
CA PHE A 144 -4.40 4.51 13.06
C PHE A 144 -5.87 4.79 12.73
N LEU A 145 -6.41 4.24 11.63
CA LEU A 145 -7.84 4.34 11.29
C LEU A 145 -8.73 3.66 12.34
N LEU A 146 -8.35 2.47 12.81
CA LEU A 146 -9.10 1.75 13.85
C LEU A 146 -9.02 2.43 15.21
N MET A 147 -7.83 2.95 15.54
CA MET A 147 -7.64 3.73 16.75
C MET A 147 -8.45 5.03 16.68
N GLY A 148 -8.51 5.72 15.53
CA GLY A 148 -9.28 6.94 15.36
C GLY A 148 -10.80 6.75 15.47
N GLU A 149 -11.35 5.60 15.06
CA GLU A 149 -12.78 5.31 15.24
C GLU A 149 -13.17 5.07 16.71
N ARG A 150 -12.24 4.61 17.57
CA ARG A 150 -12.53 4.28 18.97
C ARG A 150 -11.98 5.25 19.99
N ILE A 151 -10.87 5.90 19.65
CA ILE A 151 -10.22 6.92 20.46
C ILE A 151 -10.55 8.22 19.77
N HIS A 152 -11.45 9.02 20.36
CA HIS A 152 -11.62 10.42 19.96
C HIS A 152 -10.36 11.17 20.38
N VAL A 153 -9.32 11.04 19.57
CA VAL A 153 -8.07 11.74 19.77
C VAL A 153 -8.32 13.21 19.43
N GLY A 154 -8.35 14.07 20.45
CA GLY A 154 -8.55 15.50 20.25
C GLY A 154 -7.48 16.12 19.36
N TRP A 155 -7.81 17.23 18.69
CA TRP A 155 -6.94 17.97 17.76
C TRP A 155 -5.51 18.24 18.30
N LYS A 156 -5.36 18.28 19.63
CA LYS A 156 -4.09 18.48 20.33
C LYS A 156 -3.03 17.42 20.01
N VAL A 157 -3.42 16.16 19.78
CA VAL A 157 -2.46 15.11 19.42
C VAL A 157 -1.97 15.30 17.99
N TYR A 158 -2.85 15.68 17.07
CA TYR A 158 -2.45 16.04 15.69
C TYR A 158 -1.51 17.24 15.69
N ALA A 159 -1.78 18.24 16.53
CA ALA A 159 -0.92 19.42 16.68
C ALA A 159 0.51 19.08 17.17
N VAL A 160 0.72 17.95 17.86
CA VAL A 160 2.05 17.51 18.29
C VAL A 160 2.68 16.54 17.28
N PHE A 161 1.94 15.56 16.78
CA PHE A 161 2.49 14.53 15.89
C PHE A 161 2.82 15.04 14.49
N VAL A 162 2.03 15.97 13.94
CA VAL A 162 2.26 16.51 12.59
C VAL A 162 3.58 17.29 12.51
N PRO A 163 3.89 18.23 13.42
CA PRO A 163 5.19 18.92 13.40
C PRO A 163 6.38 17.99 13.63
N VAL A 164 6.25 17.00 14.52
CA VAL A 164 7.31 16.01 14.76
C VAL A 164 7.57 15.18 13.50
N GLN A 165 6.52 14.71 12.83
CA GLN A 165 6.66 13.97 11.57
C GLN A 165 7.27 14.84 10.47
N LEU A 166 6.85 16.10 10.34
CA LEU A 166 7.42 17.05 9.38
C LEU A 166 8.90 17.32 9.64
N PHE A 167 9.28 17.50 10.91
CA PHE A 167 10.67 17.67 11.32
C PHE A 167 11.52 16.45 10.95
N LEU A 168 11.04 15.24 11.27
CA LEU A 168 11.73 14.00 10.91
C LEU A 168 11.84 13.80 9.39
N MET A 169 10.81 14.17 8.62
CA MET A 169 10.85 14.14 7.17
C MET A 169 11.85 15.16 6.61
N PHE A 170 11.92 16.35 7.22
CA PHE A 170 12.82 17.42 6.83
C PHE A 170 14.29 17.06 7.10
N THR A 171 14.60 16.54 8.28
CA THR A 171 15.96 16.09 8.62
C THR A 171 16.42 14.93 7.73
N TRP A 172 15.52 13.98 7.44
CA TRP A 172 15.79 12.90 6.49
C TRP A 172 16.03 13.41 5.07
N ALA A 173 15.20 14.34 4.57
CA ALA A 173 15.34 14.92 3.24
C ALA A 173 16.67 15.67 3.06
N LEU A 174 17.16 16.31 4.11
CA LEU A 174 18.44 17.01 4.14
C LEU A 174 19.64 16.08 4.43
N ARG A 175 19.42 14.76 4.56
CA ARG A 175 20.44 13.77 4.97
C ARG A 175 21.20 14.17 6.23
N MET A 176 20.57 14.91 7.13
CA MET A 176 21.19 15.29 8.39
C MET A 176 21.20 14.06 9.32
N PRO A 177 22.33 13.73 9.96
CA PRO A 177 22.36 12.65 10.94
C PRO A 177 21.45 13.04 12.11
N VAL A 178 20.34 12.33 12.25
CA VAL A 178 19.50 12.42 13.45
C VAL A 178 20.26 11.66 14.53
N ILE A 179 20.89 12.41 15.43
CA ILE A 179 21.55 11.84 16.61
C ILE A 179 20.43 11.21 17.44
N ILE A 180 20.39 9.88 17.46
CA ILE A 180 19.60 9.06 18.39
C ILE A 180 20.60 8.30 19.26
#